data_AF-A0A853B8S5-F1
#
_entry.id   AF-A0A853B8S5-F1
#
_cell.length_a   1.000
_cell.length_b   1.000
_cell.length_c   1.000
_cell.angle_alpha   90.00
_cell.angle_beta   90.00
_cell.angle_gamma   90.00
#
_symmetry.space_group_name_H-M   'P 1'
#
loop_
_entity.id
_entity.type
_entity.pdbx_description
1 polymer ?
#
loop_
_entity_poly.entity_id
_entity_poly.type
_entity_poly.pdbx_seq_one_letter_code
_entity_poly.pdbx_strand_id
1 'polypeptide(L)'
;MIAVGAAGRVAGRDTYDDFDHFGGGSPHPAARLVVLGHRDAPEITDRQILLTTGIEDAIAVARKLADGKDVGLMGGGVLAAAIEAGLVDDVVVHRGALTSRERGARKA
;
A
#
# COMPACT_ATOMS: atom_id res chain seq x y z
N MET A 1 -4.70 6.67 19.09
CA MET A 1 -4.71 7.16 17.70
C MET A 1 -3.27 7.51 17.33
N ILE A 2 -2.56 6.60 16.67
CA ILE A 2 -1.19 6.87 16.21
C ILE A 2 -1.34 7.55 14.84
N ALA A 3 -1.26 8.87 14.83
CA ALA A 3 -1.20 9.66 13.60
C ALA A 3 0.26 10.06 13.37
N VAL A 4 0.95 9.34 12.49
CA VAL A 4 2.24 9.78 11.94
C VAL A 4 1.92 10.76 10.82
N GLY A 5 2.36 12.02 10.96
CA GLY A 5 2.12 13.09 9.99
C GLY A 5 2.53 12.69 8.57
N ALA A 6 1.91 13.30 7.55
CA ALA A 6 2.01 13.01 6.11
C ALA A 6 3.08 11.98 5.68
N ALA A 7 2.77 10.71 5.90
CA ALA A 7 3.61 9.57 5.56
C ALA A 7 3.26 9.09 4.15
N GLY A 8 4.24 8.72 3.33
CA GLY A 8 3.98 8.08 2.04
C GLY A 8 3.20 6.77 2.24
N ARG A 9 2.28 6.44 1.34
CA ARG A 9 1.55 5.17 1.37
C ARG A 9 1.76 4.41 0.07
N VAL A 10 1.99 3.10 0.16
CA VAL A 10 2.01 2.21 -1.00
C VAL A 10 0.92 1.16 -0.84
N ALA A 11 0.05 1.02 -1.83
CA ALA A 11 -0.96 -0.01 -1.90
C ALA A 11 -0.82 -0.82 -3.19
N GLY A 12 -1.14 -2.11 -3.13
CA GLY A 12 -1.26 -2.92 -4.33
C GLY A 12 -2.56 -2.60 -5.05
N ARG A 13 -2.63 -2.93 -6.34
CA ARG A 13 -3.83 -2.76 -7.16
C ARG A 13 -5.07 -3.41 -6.52
N ASP A 14 -4.97 -4.65 -6.05
CA ASP A 14 -6.15 -5.32 -5.47
C ASP A 14 -6.61 -4.65 -4.17
N THR A 15 -5.67 -4.18 -3.34
CA THR A 15 -6.00 -3.36 -2.17
C THR A 15 -6.61 -2.01 -2.56
N TYR A 16 -6.19 -1.40 -3.66
CA TYR A 16 -6.80 -0.17 -4.15
C TYR A 16 -8.26 -0.36 -4.53
N ASP A 17 -8.58 -1.45 -5.25
CA ASP A 17 -9.96 -1.82 -5.59
C ASP A 17 -10.79 -2.17 -4.34
N ASP A 18 -10.25 -3.00 -3.44
CA ASP A 18 -10.97 -3.47 -2.22
C ASP A 18 -11.36 -2.33 -1.27
N PHE A 19 -10.71 -1.17 -1.37
CA PHE A 19 -10.96 0.02 -0.57
C PHE A 19 -11.69 1.12 -1.33
N ASP A 20 -12.41 0.80 -2.41
CA ASP A 20 -13.14 1.76 -3.25
C ASP A 20 -12.26 2.97 -3.62
N HIS A 21 -11.04 2.67 -4.08
CA HIS A 21 -10.06 3.67 -4.51
C HIS A 21 -9.66 4.67 -3.42
N PHE A 22 -9.88 4.34 -2.14
CA PHE A 22 -9.72 5.23 -0.98
C PHE A 22 -10.48 6.55 -1.12
N GLY A 23 -11.61 6.55 -1.84
CA GLY A 23 -12.38 7.77 -2.13
C GLY A 23 -11.57 8.83 -2.88
N GLY A 24 -10.61 8.40 -3.71
CA GLY A 24 -9.71 9.29 -4.44
C GLY A 24 -8.61 9.93 -3.58
N GLY A 25 -8.43 9.48 -2.33
CA GLY A 25 -7.41 9.98 -1.41
C GLY A 25 -6.36 8.94 -1.06
N SER A 26 -6.12 8.78 0.23
CA SER A 26 -5.32 7.69 0.78
C SER A 26 -5.92 7.31 2.15
N PRO A 27 -5.48 6.20 2.77
CA PRO A 27 -5.90 5.82 4.12
C PRO A 27 -5.66 6.92 5.18
N HIS A 28 -4.79 7.90 4.90
CA HIS A 28 -4.53 9.01 5.81
C HIS A 28 -4.81 10.36 5.11
N PRO A 29 -5.62 11.26 5.70
CA PRO A 29 -6.07 12.48 5.04
C PRO A 29 -4.97 13.42 4.54
N ALA A 30 -3.77 13.37 5.14
CA ALA A 30 -2.63 14.19 4.74
C ALA A 30 -1.60 13.45 3.87
N ALA A 31 -1.80 12.17 3.59
CA ALA A 31 -0.86 11.36 2.80
C ALA A 31 -1.27 11.30 1.33
N ARG A 32 -0.26 11.14 0.46
CA ARG A 32 -0.43 10.73 -0.93
C ARG A 32 -0.27 9.22 -1.06
N LEU A 33 -0.94 8.64 -2.04
CA LEU A 33 -0.95 7.20 -2.29
C LEU A 33 -0.16 6.86 -3.56
N VAL A 34 0.73 5.88 -3.45
CA VAL A 34 1.32 5.18 -4.59
C VAL A 34 0.56 3.87 -4.75
N VAL A 35 -0.03 3.65 -5.91
CA VAL A 35 -0.70 2.40 -6.27
C VAL A 35 0.25 1.60 -7.15
N LEU A 36 0.66 0.43 -6.70
CA LEU A 36 1.53 -0.48 -7.45
C LEU A 36 0.70 -1.56 -8.13
N GLY A 37 0.84 -1.68 -9.44
CA GLY A 37 0.19 -2.74 -10.21
C GLY A 37 0.63 -2.77 -11.67
N HIS A 38 0.35 -3.87 -12.35
CA HIS A 38 0.64 -4.01 -13.79
C HIS A 38 -0.56 -3.71 -14.68
N ARG A 39 -1.73 -3.47 -14.09
CA ARG A 39 -2.99 -3.17 -14.76
C ARG A 39 -3.36 -1.73 -14.49
N ASP A 40 -4.17 -1.14 -15.37
CA ASP A 40 -4.71 0.19 -15.16
C ASP A 40 -5.46 0.29 -13.82
N ALA A 41 -5.34 1.45 -13.19
CA ALA A 41 -6.09 1.82 -11.99
C ALA A 41 -7.09 2.92 -12.38
N PRO A 42 -8.38 2.60 -12.53
CA PRO A 42 -9.38 3.62 -12.81
C PRO A 42 -9.49 4.59 -11.62
N GLU A 43 -10.03 5.78 -11.89
CA GLU A 43 -10.37 6.78 -10.85
C GLU A 43 -9.19 7.33 -10.04
N ILE A 44 -7.96 7.17 -10.55
CA ILE A 44 -6.78 7.83 -9.99
C ILE A 44 -6.97 9.34 -10.00
N THR A 45 -6.74 9.96 -8.84
CA THR A 45 -6.77 11.42 -8.65
C THR A 45 -5.36 12.01 -8.64
N ASP A 46 -5.27 13.35 -8.56
CA ASP A 46 -4.01 14.07 -8.33
C ASP A 46 -3.32 13.71 -6.99
N ARG A 47 -4.06 13.11 -6.06
CA ARG A 47 -3.54 12.64 -4.76
C ARG A 47 -2.93 11.24 -4.82
N GLN A 48 -3.05 10.58 -5.97
CA GLN A 48 -2.68 9.18 -6.17
C GLN A 48 -1.76 9.05 -7.39
N ILE A 49 -0.86 8.07 -7.37
CA ILE A 49 0.06 7.82 -8.48
C ILE A 49 0.08 6.32 -8.75
N LEU A 50 -0.32 5.92 -9.97
CA LEU A 50 -0.14 4.56 -10.44
C LEU A 50 1.32 4.36 -10.88
N LEU A 51 1.96 3.31 -10.38
CA LEU A 51 3.25 2.83 -10.83
C LEU A 51 3.17 1.39 -11.28
N THR A 52 3.89 1.12 -12.37
CA THR A 52 3.94 -0.19 -13.03
C THR A 52 5.35 -0.77 -13.10
N THR A 53 6.36 -0.04 -12.59
CA THR A 53 7.78 -0.34 -12.80
C THR A 53 8.40 -1.24 -11.74
N GLY A 54 7.75 -1.44 -10.59
CA GLY A 54 8.19 -2.37 -9.55
C GLY A 54 8.12 -1.79 -8.14
N ILE A 55 8.51 -2.61 -7.15
CA ILE A 55 8.39 -2.25 -5.74
C ILE A 55 9.45 -1.23 -5.32
N GLU A 56 10.69 -1.35 -5.81
CA GLU A 56 11.80 -0.44 -5.51
C GLU A 56 11.45 1.00 -5.92
N ASP A 57 10.95 1.18 -7.15
CA ASP A 57 10.51 2.47 -7.66
C ASP A 57 9.31 3.02 -6.88
N ALA A 58 8.36 2.15 -6.51
CA ALA A 58 7.21 2.55 -5.71
C ALA A 58 7.62 3.08 -4.33
N ILE A 59 8.57 2.42 -3.67
CA ILE A 59 9.14 2.87 -2.40
C ILE A 59 9.93 4.16 -2.59
N ALA A 60 10.73 4.28 -3.65
CA ALA A 60 11.51 5.49 -3.93
C ALA A 60 10.60 6.71 -4.15
N VAL A 61 9.52 6.57 -4.89
CA VAL A 61 8.50 7.62 -5.06
C VAL A 61 7.81 7.91 -3.74
N ALA A 62 7.36 6.90 -3.00
CA ALA A 62 6.69 7.10 -1.72
C ALA A 62 7.57 7.81 -0.69
N ARG A 63 8.88 7.51 -0.64
CA ARG A 63 9.86 8.19 0.22
C ARG A 63 9.99 9.68 -0.12
N LYS A 64 10.01 10.02 -1.41
CA LYS A 64 10.00 11.43 -1.85
C LYS A 64 8.74 12.16 -1.39
N LEU A 65 7.58 11.49 -1.47
CA LEU A 65 6.30 12.05 -1.03
C LEU A 65 6.17 12.16 0.48
N ALA A 66 6.89 11.31 1.23
CA ALA A 66 6.87 11.28 2.68
C ALA A 66 7.67 12.42 3.33
N ASP A 67 8.51 13.13 2.56
CA ASP A 67 9.28 14.29 3.03
C ASP A 67 10.06 14.01 4.33
N GLY A 68 10.83 12.92 4.31
CA GLY A 68 11.62 12.48 5.47
C GLY A 68 10.84 11.73 6.55
N LYS A 69 9.54 11.49 6.38
CA LYS A 69 8.72 10.63 7.26
C LYS A 69 8.66 9.20 6.75
N ASP A 70 8.12 8.32 7.58
CA ASP A 70 8.01 6.90 7.26
C ASP A 70 7.08 6.63 6.07
N VAL A 71 7.33 5.51 5.39
CA VAL A 71 6.45 5.00 4.33
C VAL A 71 5.66 3.81 4.88
N GLY A 72 4.33 3.85 4.75
CA GLY A 72 3.44 2.76 5.16
C GLY A 72 3.04 1.89 3.98
N LEU A 73 3.13 0.56 4.15
CA LEU A 73 2.71 -0.43 3.16
C LEU A 73 1.34 -1.01 3.53
N MET A 74 0.39 -1.02 2.59
CA MET A 74 -0.99 -1.47 2.81
C MET A 74 -1.18 -2.99 2.78
N GLY A 75 -0.11 -3.76 2.99
CA GLY A 75 -0.15 -5.23 3.02
C GLY A 75 -0.25 -5.87 1.63
N GLY A 76 -0.73 -7.13 1.59
CA GLY A 76 -0.90 -7.89 0.35
C GLY A 76 0.41 -8.11 -0.42
N GLY A 77 0.31 -8.13 -1.75
CA GLY A 77 1.46 -8.35 -2.64
C GLY A 77 2.55 -7.28 -2.51
N VAL A 78 2.22 -6.04 -2.13
CA VAL A 78 3.20 -4.97 -1.90
C VAL A 78 4.11 -5.29 -0.72
N LEU A 79 3.54 -5.74 0.40
CA LEU A 79 4.34 -6.12 1.57
C LEU A 79 5.21 -7.34 1.26
N ALA A 80 4.66 -8.35 0.58
CA ALA A 80 5.43 -9.53 0.16
C ALA A 80 6.63 -9.14 -0.71
N ALA A 81 6.41 -8.35 -1.77
CA ALA A 81 7.46 -7.88 -2.66
C ALA A 81 8.51 -7.02 -1.94
N ALA A 82 8.09 -6.15 -1.00
CA ALA A 82 9.01 -5.31 -0.24
C ALA A 82 9.89 -6.13 0.71
N ILE A 83 9.35 -7.19 1.32
CA ILE A 83 10.12 -8.13 2.15
C ILE A 83 11.14 -8.88 1.29
N GLU A 84 10.72 -9.41 0.14
CA GLU A 84 11.62 -10.12 -0.79
C GLU A 84 12.76 -9.23 -1.29
N ALA A 85 12.48 -7.95 -1.54
CA ALA A 85 13.48 -6.96 -1.94
C ALA A 85 14.33 -6.40 -0.78
N GLY A 86 14.09 -6.81 0.47
CA GLY A 86 14.82 -6.31 1.64
C GLY A 86 14.59 -4.84 1.95
N LEU A 87 13.42 -4.29 1.61
CA LEU A 87 13.08 -2.87 1.72
C LEU A 87 12.29 -2.52 3.00
N VAL A 88 12.03 -3.50 3.86
CA VAL A 88 11.22 -3.32 5.07
C VAL A 88 12.12 -3.20 6.28
N ASP A 89 12.06 -2.04 6.93
CA ASP A 89 12.78 -1.76 8.17
C ASP A 89 12.04 -2.30 9.40
N ASP A 90 10.72 -2.07 9.48
CA ASP A 90 9.87 -2.44 10.61
C ASP A 90 8.57 -3.15 10.18
N VAL A 91 8.15 -4.13 10.96
CA VAL A 91 6.86 -4.83 10.78
C VAL A 91 6.04 -4.77 12.07
N VAL A 92 4.92 -4.06 12.02
CA VAL A 92 3.94 -4.00 13.12
C VAL A 92 2.77 -4.93 12.81
N VAL A 93 2.66 -6.04 13.55
CA VAL A 93 1.59 -7.03 13.35
C VAL A 93 0.51 -6.86 14.40
N HIS A 94 -0.71 -6.61 13.96
CA HIS A 94 -1.89 -6.75 14.82
C HIS A 94 -2.38 -8.20 14.80
N ARG A 95 -2.17 -8.93 15.91
CA ARG A 95 -2.62 -10.31 16.06
C ARG A 95 -3.96 -10.37 16.81
N GLY A 96 -5.02 -10.80 16.12
CA GLY A 96 -6.30 -11.15 16.73
C GLY A 96 -6.32 -12.61 17.22
N ALA A 97 -7.18 -12.94 18.18
CA ALA A 97 -7.36 -14.31 18.71
C ALA A 97 -8.15 -15.25 17.77
N LEU A 98 -8.28 -14.88 16.50
CA LEU A 98 -9.03 -15.64 15.51
C LEU A 98 -8.12 -16.64 14.81
N THR A 99 -8.51 -17.91 14.82
CA THR A 99 -7.89 -18.94 13.97
C THR A 99 -8.61 -18.95 12.63
N SER A 100 -7.99 -18.44 11.58
CA SER A 100 -8.50 -18.63 10.22
C SER A 100 -8.26 -20.08 9.80
N ARG A 101 -9.32 -20.88 9.63
CA ARG A 101 -9.23 -22.11 8.83
C ARG A 101 -9.28 -21.70 7.35
N GLU A 102 -8.39 -22.27 6.53
CA GLU A 102 -8.43 -22.04 5.08
C GLU A 102 -9.84 -22.32 4.55
N ARG A 103 -10.50 -21.30 4.00
CA ARG A 103 -11.62 -21.53 3.10
C ARG A 103 -11.03 -21.73 1.72
N GLY A 104 -11.06 -22.97 1.24
CA GLY A 104 -10.77 -23.27 -0.15
C GLY A 104 -11.72 -22.49 -1.05
N ALA A 105 -11.24 -21.39 -1.60
CA ALA A 105 -11.86 -20.70 -2.72
C ALA A 105 -10.75 -20.35 -3.70
N ARG A 106 -10.48 -21.27 -4.62
CA ARG A 106 -9.83 -20.91 -5.88
C ARG A 106 -10.76 -19.91 -6.58
N LYS A 107 -10.28 -18.69 -6.85
CA LYS A 107 -10.94 -17.83 -7.85
C LYS A 107 -10.83 -18.56 -9.20
N ALA A 108 -11.98 -18.87 -9.79
CA ALA A 108 -12.11 -19.34 -11.17
C ALA A 108 -11.86 -18.19 -12.15
#